data_AF-A0A7V9EQ89-F1
#
_entry.id   AF-A0A7V9EQ89-F1
#
_cell.length_a   1.000
_cell.length_b   1.000
_cell.length_c   1.000
_cell.angle_alpha   90.00
_cell.angle_beta   90.00
_cell.angle_gamma   90.00
#
_symmetry.space_group_name_H-M   'P 1'
#
loop_
_entity.id
_entity.type
_entity.pdbx_description
1 polymer ?
#
loop_
_entity_poly.entity_id
_entity_poly.type
_entity_poly.pdbx_seq_one_letter_code
_entity_poly.pdbx_strand_id
1 'polypeptide(L)'
;MKLLLTSILLVVASLNTASGQCPIAPERKPFVEEIVGKLVFDLVFVADNVHGSERGFALTLFGVDSGTLGQVLLAFPCTARTLYEPTIERRDDGSYQRSQLSCEAAGVGVIRLDITSDKSSHMLTYPATRYQGTVLFDPNPRADWRTVEHADGSFSINAGIARHLIFTPTAGEAVDLTHSASLTGRVVNGTPVAANADVILPAVTNNARPLVAHVRVDEAGNATGTVEVDGTSIATITGPGFELSFAWSTDCAALSR
;
A
#
# COMPACT_ATOMS: atom_id res chain seq x y z
N MET A 1 41.33 38.94 47.77
CA MET A 1 40.45 38.76 46.59
C MET A 1 40.41 37.26 46.29
N LYS A 2 39.27 36.63 46.57
CA LYS A 2 39.01 35.19 46.40
C LYS A 2 38.62 34.93 44.95
N LEU A 3 39.16 33.87 44.33
CA LEU A 3 38.56 33.23 43.17
C LEU A 3 38.61 31.72 43.41
N LEU A 4 37.44 31.18 43.77
CA LEU A 4 37.15 29.75 43.77
C LEU A 4 37.10 29.28 42.30
N LEU A 5 37.88 28.25 41.97
CA LEU A 5 37.60 27.41 40.81
C LEU A 5 36.52 26.40 41.21
N THR A 6 35.31 26.61 40.70
CA THR A 6 34.21 25.66 40.84
C THR A 6 34.34 24.58 39.78
N SER A 7 34.48 23.34 40.22
CA SER A 7 34.46 22.13 39.40
C SER A 7 33.14 22.02 38.63
N ILE A 8 33.20 22.03 37.29
CA ILE A 8 32.09 21.56 36.45
C ILE A 8 32.31 20.05 36.27
N LEU A 9 31.65 19.27 37.12
CA LEU A 9 31.44 17.85 36.88
C LEU A 9 30.38 17.75 35.77
N LEU A 10 30.80 17.43 34.55
CA LEU A 10 29.89 17.05 33.47
C LEU A 10 29.25 15.72 33.88
N VAL A 11 28.00 15.76 34.35
CA VAL A 11 27.13 14.58 34.37
C VAL A 11 26.78 14.30 32.91
N VAL A 12 27.57 13.46 32.26
CA VAL A 12 27.14 12.79 31.04
C VAL A 12 26.06 11.81 31.49
N ALA A 13 24.81 12.24 31.45
CA ALA A 13 23.68 11.33 31.51
C ALA A 13 23.76 10.47 30.25
N SER A 14 24.32 9.27 30.40
CA SER A 14 24.15 8.20 29.42
C SER A 14 22.65 7.96 29.30
N LEU A 15 22.05 8.44 28.22
CA LEU A 15 20.75 7.93 27.76
C LEU A 15 20.96 6.45 27.47
N ASN A 16 20.59 5.61 28.43
CA ASN A 16 20.36 4.19 28.19
C ASN A 16 19.21 4.10 27.17
N THR A 17 19.57 4.08 25.89
CA THR A 17 18.67 3.59 24.84
C THR A 17 18.43 2.12 25.16
N ALA A 18 17.18 1.80 25.48
CA ALA A 18 16.77 0.44 25.77
C ALA A 18 17.02 -0.45 24.54
N SER A 19 18.10 -1.21 24.59
CA SER A 19 18.38 -2.31 23.66
C SER A 19 17.37 -3.42 23.89
N GLY A 20 16.54 -3.74 22.89
CA GLY A 20 15.63 -4.89 22.91
C GLY A 20 14.17 -4.62 22.55
N GLN A 21 13.77 -3.39 22.25
CA GLN A 21 12.39 -3.11 21.81
C GLN A 21 12.22 -3.39 20.31
N CYS A 22 11.08 -4.01 19.96
CA CYS A 22 10.70 -4.19 18.56
C CYS A 22 10.60 -2.86 17.81
N PRO A 23 11.06 -2.80 16.55
CA PRO A 23 10.99 -1.57 15.76
C PRO A 23 9.53 -1.14 15.50
N ILE A 24 8.58 -2.04 15.71
CA ILE A 24 7.14 -1.78 15.68
C ILE A 24 6.54 -2.08 17.05
N ALA A 25 5.84 -1.09 17.60
CA ALA A 25 5.05 -1.25 18.81
C ALA A 25 3.83 -2.16 18.56
N PRO A 26 3.43 -3.02 19.51
CA PRO A 26 2.35 -3.99 19.33
C PRO A 26 1.05 -3.41 18.77
N GLU A 27 0.67 -2.21 19.22
CA GLU A 27 -0.54 -1.49 18.81
C GLU A 27 -0.54 -1.06 17.33
N ARG A 28 0.61 -1.08 16.67
CA ARG A 28 0.76 -0.68 15.26
C ARG A 28 0.80 -1.85 14.29
N LYS A 29 1.05 -3.06 14.79
CA LYS A 29 1.07 -4.28 13.97
C LYS A 29 -0.23 -4.44 13.16
N PRO A 30 -1.43 -4.27 13.74
CA PRO A 30 -2.68 -4.41 12.99
C PRO A 30 -2.80 -3.43 11.82
N PHE A 31 -2.21 -2.23 11.90
CA PHE A 31 -2.25 -1.25 10.80
C PHE A 31 -1.38 -1.70 9.63
N VAL A 32 -0.19 -2.24 9.92
CA VAL A 32 0.69 -2.81 8.89
C VAL A 32 0.03 -4.02 8.24
N GLU A 33 -0.53 -4.92 9.04
CA GLU A 33 -1.25 -6.11 8.57
C GLU A 33 -2.40 -5.72 7.62
N GLU A 34 -3.20 -4.72 8.00
CA GLU A 34 -4.30 -4.26 7.15
C GLU A 34 -3.81 -3.63 5.85
N ILE A 35 -2.82 -2.73 5.90
CA ILE A 35 -2.31 -2.06 4.68
C ILE A 35 -1.75 -3.11 3.71
N VAL A 36 -0.93 -4.02 4.20
CA VAL A 36 -0.34 -5.09 3.37
C VAL A 36 -1.43 -6.02 2.85
N GLY A 37 -2.36 -6.47 3.69
CA GLY A 37 -3.48 -7.33 3.28
C GLY A 37 -4.34 -6.70 2.19
N LYS A 38 -4.68 -5.42 2.32
CA LYS A 38 -5.46 -4.67 1.34
C LYS A 38 -4.75 -4.50 0.00
N LEU A 39 -3.46 -4.24 0.01
CA LEU A 39 -2.66 -4.12 -1.21
C LEU A 39 -2.51 -5.46 -1.93
N VAL A 40 -2.34 -6.55 -1.19
CA VAL A 40 -2.31 -7.90 -1.76
C VAL A 40 -3.68 -8.29 -2.33
N PHE A 41 -4.77 -7.92 -1.65
CA PHE A 41 -6.11 -8.10 -2.20
C PHE A 41 -6.32 -7.29 -3.49
N ASP A 42 -5.94 -6.01 -3.51
CA ASP A 42 -6.02 -5.17 -4.71
C ASP A 42 -5.25 -5.80 -5.89
N LEU A 43 -4.07 -6.38 -5.61
CA LEU A 43 -3.25 -7.07 -6.59
C LEU A 43 -3.94 -8.30 -7.20
N VAL A 44 -4.40 -9.20 -6.33
CA VAL A 44 -5.04 -10.45 -6.76
C VAL A 44 -6.29 -10.11 -7.57
N PHE A 45 -7.09 -9.15 -7.11
CA PHE A 45 -8.24 -8.66 -7.85
C PHE A 45 -7.84 -8.17 -9.25
N VAL A 46 -6.84 -7.30 -9.38
CA VAL A 46 -6.44 -6.81 -10.71
C VAL A 46 -5.92 -7.92 -11.59
N ALA A 47 -5.13 -8.85 -11.06
CA ALA A 47 -4.58 -9.96 -11.82
C ALA A 47 -5.68 -10.92 -12.33
N ASP A 48 -6.65 -11.26 -11.50
CA ASP A 48 -7.79 -12.13 -11.86
C ASP A 48 -8.70 -11.50 -12.91
N ASN A 49 -8.73 -10.16 -12.96
CA ASN A 49 -9.62 -9.40 -13.84
C ASN A 49 -8.89 -8.79 -15.05
N VAL A 50 -7.72 -9.31 -15.41
CA VAL A 50 -6.99 -8.95 -16.63
C VAL A 50 -6.95 -10.15 -17.57
N HIS A 51 -7.85 -10.15 -18.55
CA HIS A 51 -7.88 -11.17 -19.61
C HIS A 51 -8.48 -10.63 -20.90
N GLY A 52 -7.86 -10.96 -22.04
CA GLY A 52 -8.33 -10.51 -23.36
C GLY A 52 -8.47 -8.98 -23.42
N SER A 53 -9.70 -8.49 -23.57
CA SER A 53 -10.06 -7.07 -23.61
C SER A 53 -10.38 -6.45 -22.24
N GLU A 54 -10.48 -7.24 -21.17
CA GLU A 54 -10.87 -6.77 -19.85
C GLU A 54 -9.66 -6.32 -19.02
N ARG A 55 -9.84 -5.23 -18.29
CA ARG A 55 -8.82 -4.63 -17.43
C ARG A 55 -9.42 -4.28 -16.08
N GLY A 56 -9.09 -5.06 -15.07
CA GLY A 56 -9.43 -4.79 -13.68
C GLY A 56 -8.65 -3.61 -13.10
N PHE A 57 -9.23 -2.97 -12.10
CA PHE A 57 -8.58 -1.96 -11.28
C PHE A 57 -9.08 -2.07 -9.84
N ALA A 58 -8.20 -1.81 -8.88
CA ALA A 58 -8.51 -1.88 -7.47
C ALA A 58 -7.83 -0.76 -6.66
N LEU A 59 -8.52 -0.27 -5.64
CA LEU A 59 -8.00 0.63 -4.61
C LEU A 59 -8.86 0.52 -3.34
N THR A 60 -8.50 -0.40 -2.44
CA THR A 60 -9.14 -0.53 -1.12
C THR A 60 -8.67 0.55 -0.15
N LEU A 61 -9.60 1.12 0.61
CA LEU A 61 -9.31 2.22 1.54
C LEU A 61 -9.01 1.69 2.95
N PHE A 62 -8.10 2.33 3.68
CA PHE A 62 -7.77 1.94 5.06
C PHE A 62 -8.95 2.17 6.01
N GLY A 63 -9.16 1.26 6.97
CA GLY A 63 -10.19 1.37 8.01
C GLY A 63 -11.63 1.13 7.54
N VAL A 64 -11.85 0.82 6.26
CA VAL A 64 -13.17 0.47 5.69
C VAL A 64 -13.16 -0.91 5.06
N ASP A 65 -14.25 -1.64 5.17
CA ASP A 65 -14.33 -3.00 4.60
C ASP A 65 -14.60 -2.99 3.07
N SER A 66 -14.82 -1.81 2.48
CA SER A 66 -15.06 -1.64 1.05
C SER A 66 -13.88 -1.00 0.32
N GLY A 67 -13.80 -1.25 -0.99
CA GLY A 67 -12.79 -0.70 -1.87
C GLY A 67 -13.36 -0.20 -3.20
N THR A 68 -12.51 0.52 -3.92
CA THR A 68 -12.72 0.92 -5.30
C THR A 68 -12.36 -0.24 -6.20
N LEU A 69 -13.32 -1.02 -6.64
CA LEU A 69 -13.06 -2.16 -7.52
C LEU A 69 -13.87 -1.98 -8.79
N GLY A 70 -13.28 -2.28 -9.92
CA GLY A 70 -13.99 -2.22 -11.19
C GLY A 70 -13.21 -2.81 -12.34
N GLN A 71 -13.85 -2.82 -13.48
CA GLN A 71 -13.32 -3.35 -14.72
C GLN A 71 -13.59 -2.37 -15.85
N VAL A 72 -12.69 -2.34 -16.81
CA VAL A 72 -12.89 -1.66 -18.08
C VAL A 72 -12.82 -2.69 -19.20
N LEU A 73 -13.80 -2.66 -20.09
CA LEU A 73 -13.79 -3.45 -21.32
C LEU A 73 -13.25 -2.59 -22.47
N LEU A 74 -12.14 -3.03 -23.05
CA LEU A 74 -11.62 -2.45 -24.28
C LEU A 74 -12.44 -2.96 -25.47
N ALA A 75 -13.24 -2.08 -26.09
CA ALA A 75 -14.00 -2.42 -27.30
C ALA A 75 -13.08 -2.88 -28.46
N PHE A 76 -11.85 -2.35 -28.49
CA PHE A 76 -10.82 -2.67 -29.48
C PHE A 76 -9.45 -2.78 -28.79
N PRO A 77 -8.53 -3.62 -29.29
CA PRO A 77 -7.19 -3.73 -28.75
C PRO A 77 -6.42 -2.41 -28.88
N CYS A 78 -5.49 -2.17 -27.96
CA CYS A 78 -4.55 -1.08 -28.09
C CYS A 78 -3.65 -1.31 -29.30
N THR A 79 -3.76 -0.48 -30.34
CA THR A 79 -2.95 -0.54 -31.56
C THR A 79 -1.99 0.65 -31.70
N ALA A 80 -2.32 1.77 -31.05
CA ALA A 80 -1.54 3.00 -31.05
C ALA A 80 -1.79 3.79 -29.75
N ARG A 81 -1.05 4.88 -29.57
CA ARG A 81 -1.22 5.77 -28.42
C ARG A 81 -2.57 6.50 -28.50
N THR A 82 -3.40 6.32 -27.48
CA THR A 82 -4.74 6.94 -27.40
C THR A 82 -5.02 7.32 -25.94
N LEU A 83 -5.58 8.49 -25.71
CA LEU A 83 -6.07 8.92 -24.40
C LEU A 83 -7.60 9.01 -24.45
N TYR A 84 -8.28 8.36 -23.51
CA TYR A 84 -9.73 8.38 -23.41
C TYR A 84 -10.18 9.44 -22.40
N GLU A 85 -11.40 9.94 -22.58
CA GLU A 85 -12.02 10.84 -21.59
C GLU A 85 -12.15 10.13 -20.25
N PRO A 86 -11.84 10.80 -19.14
CA PRO A 86 -11.97 10.21 -17.82
C PRO A 86 -13.45 10.01 -17.46
N THR A 87 -13.77 8.85 -16.88
CA THR A 87 -15.07 8.61 -16.25
C THR A 87 -15.04 9.15 -14.82
N ILE A 88 -16.12 9.80 -14.40
CA ILE A 88 -16.27 10.34 -13.04
C ILE A 88 -17.53 9.74 -12.41
N GLU A 89 -17.36 9.03 -11.30
CA GLU A 89 -18.44 8.38 -10.55
C GLU A 89 -18.53 8.98 -9.14
N ARG A 90 -19.74 9.27 -8.66
CA ARG A 90 -19.96 9.81 -7.31
C ARG A 90 -20.19 8.66 -6.32
N ARG A 91 -19.62 8.79 -5.12
CA ARG A 91 -19.70 7.83 -4.02
C ARG A 91 -20.68 8.26 -2.93
N ASP A 92 -21.07 7.28 -2.11
CA ASP A 92 -21.99 7.47 -0.99
C ASP A 92 -21.44 8.39 0.10
N ASP A 93 -20.11 8.44 0.25
CA ASP A 93 -19.41 9.34 1.18
C ASP A 93 -19.25 10.77 0.63
N GLY A 94 -19.82 11.06 -0.55
CA GLY A 94 -19.72 12.36 -1.23
C GLY A 94 -18.42 12.57 -2.01
N SER A 95 -17.50 11.60 -2.01
CA SER A 95 -16.33 11.62 -2.88
C SER A 95 -16.67 11.24 -4.32
N TYR A 96 -15.70 11.40 -5.21
CA TYR A 96 -15.75 11.05 -6.62
C TYR A 96 -14.56 10.17 -6.96
N GLN A 97 -14.83 9.14 -7.73
CA GLN A 97 -13.81 8.34 -8.38
C GLN A 97 -13.63 8.86 -9.81
N ARG A 98 -12.40 9.17 -10.19
CA ARG A 98 -12.02 9.48 -11.55
C ARG A 98 -11.16 8.35 -12.11
N SER A 99 -11.66 7.67 -13.12
CA SER A 99 -10.94 6.61 -13.83
C SER A 99 -10.51 7.14 -15.20
N GLN A 100 -9.23 7.07 -15.53
CA GLN A 100 -8.71 7.46 -16.83
C GLN A 100 -8.01 6.29 -17.50
N LEU A 101 -8.53 5.87 -18.66
CA LEU A 101 -7.91 4.87 -19.52
C LEU A 101 -7.02 5.54 -20.56
N SER A 102 -5.91 4.89 -20.90
CA SER A 102 -5.10 5.22 -22.07
C SER A 102 -4.43 3.98 -22.66
N CYS A 103 -4.13 4.02 -23.96
CA CYS A 103 -3.18 3.12 -24.61
C CYS A 103 -1.87 3.88 -24.81
N GLU A 104 -0.73 3.30 -24.43
CA GLU A 104 0.59 3.92 -24.63
C GLU A 104 1.23 3.47 -25.95
N ALA A 105 1.00 2.21 -26.31
CA ALA A 105 1.53 1.54 -27.50
C ALA A 105 0.66 0.32 -27.85
N ALA A 106 1.02 -0.40 -28.92
CA ALA A 106 0.37 -1.67 -29.25
C ALA A 106 0.47 -2.66 -28.08
N GLY A 107 -0.67 -3.23 -27.66
CA GLY A 107 -0.74 -4.16 -26.53
C GLY A 107 -0.50 -3.55 -25.14
N VAL A 108 -0.33 -2.21 -25.02
CA VAL A 108 -0.04 -1.56 -23.74
C VAL A 108 -1.21 -0.67 -23.31
N GLY A 109 -1.96 -1.12 -22.30
CA GLY A 109 -3.06 -0.38 -21.68
C GLY A 109 -2.70 0.13 -20.30
N VAL A 110 -3.10 1.36 -19.97
CA VAL A 110 -2.89 2.00 -18.67
C VAL A 110 -4.21 2.50 -18.12
N ILE A 111 -4.52 2.11 -16.89
CA ILE A 111 -5.64 2.64 -16.11
C ILE A 111 -5.08 3.47 -14.96
N ARG A 112 -5.51 4.72 -14.87
CA ARG A 112 -5.31 5.56 -13.69
C ARG A 112 -6.60 5.65 -12.91
N LEU A 113 -6.51 5.48 -11.60
CA LEU A 113 -7.57 5.80 -10.65
C LEU A 113 -7.12 6.94 -9.76
N ASP A 114 -8.00 7.94 -9.64
CA ASP A 114 -7.91 9.01 -8.66
C ASP A 114 -9.21 9.01 -7.82
N ILE A 115 -9.12 9.23 -6.51
CA ILE A 115 -10.28 9.54 -5.64
C ILE A 115 -10.17 11.01 -5.23
N THR A 116 -11.20 11.81 -5.51
CA THR A 116 -11.27 13.26 -5.20
C THR A 116 -12.59 13.60 -4.51
N SER A 117 -12.71 14.74 -3.84
CA SER A 117 -14.02 15.28 -3.39
C SER A 117 -14.57 16.34 -4.36
N ASP A 118 -15.85 16.74 -4.21
CA ASP A 118 -16.50 17.84 -4.98
C ASP A 118 -15.78 19.19 -4.84
N LYS A 119 -14.91 19.31 -3.86
CA LYS A 119 -14.08 20.49 -3.62
C LYS A 119 -12.68 20.20 -4.11
N SER A 120 -12.36 20.76 -5.27
CA SER A 120 -11.01 20.75 -5.86
C SER A 120 -9.94 20.96 -4.79
N SER A 121 -9.03 19.98 -4.62
CA SER A 121 -7.80 19.97 -3.80
C SER A 121 -7.84 19.65 -2.30
N HIS A 122 -8.97 19.24 -1.70
CA HIS A 122 -9.00 18.92 -0.26
C HIS A 122 -8.91 17.42 0.04
N MET A 123 -8.11 17.06 1.06
CA MET A 123 -8.03 15.71 1.62
C MET A 123 -9.42 15.14 1.91
N LEU A 124 -9.60 13.85 1.63
CA LEU A 124 -10.83 13.13 1.97
C LEU A 124 -10.78 12.75 3.45
N THR A 125 -11.79 13.18 4.22
CA THR A 125 -11.93 12.82 5.64
C THR A 125 -13.10 11.87 5.82
N TYR A 126 -12.88 10.71 6.43
CA TYR A 126 -13.94 9.73 6.71
C TYR A 126 -13.75 9.02 8.06
N PRO A 127 -14.84 8.61 8.74
CA PRO A 127 -14.73 7.78 9.93
C PRO A 127 -14.29 6.35 9.54
N ALA A 128 -13.31 5.80 10.26
CA ALA A 128 -12.96 4.40 10.12
C ALA A 128 -14.06 3.52 10.74
N THR A 129 -14.36 2.41 10.08
CA THR A 129 -15.39 1.44 10.49
C THR A 129 -14.79 0.29 11.29
N ARG A 130 -13.61 -0.19 10.87
CA ARG A 130 -12.92 -1.31 11.51
C ARG A 130 -12.11 -0.88 12.73
N TYR A 131 -11.56 0.33 12.71
CA TYR A 131 -10.89 0.96 13.84
C TYR A 131 -11.69 2.18 14.29
N GLN A 132 -11.83 2.39 15.60
CA GLN A 132 -12.48 3.60 16.09
C GLN A 132 -11.56 4.82 15.89
N GLY A 133 -11.96 5.73 15.00
CA GLY A 133 -11.20 6.94 14.70
C GLY A 133 -11.60 7.59 13.38
N THR A 134 -10.79 8.57 12.96
CA THR A 134 -10.97 9.30 11.70
C THR A 134 -9.76 9.09 10.81
N VAL A 135 -9.99 8.90 9.52
CA VAL A 135 -8.96 8.84 8.49
C VAL A 135 -9.00 10.13 7.68
N LEU A 136 -7.82 10.69 7.45
CA LEU A 136 -7.57 11.80 6.53
C LEU A 136 -6.70 11.26 5.38
N PHE A 137 -7.20 11.31 4.16
CA PHE A 137 -6.62 10.66 2.98
C PHE A 137 -6.25 11.70 1.91
N ASP A 138 -5.09 11.53 1.27
CA ASP A 138 -4.53 12.45 0.27
C ASP A 138 -5.55 12.78 -0.83
N PRO A 139 -5.60 14.04 -1.31
CA PRO A 139 -6.49 14.45 -2.40
C PRO A 139 -6.17 13.86 -3.78
N ASN A 140 -5.00 13.22 -3.99
CA ASN A 140 -4.61 12.63 -5.28
C ASN A 140 -3.94 11.26 -5.11
N PRO A 141 -4.64 10.27 -4.53
CA PRO A 141 -4.14 8.90 -4.47
C PRO A 141 -4.06 8.41 -5.92
N ARG A 142 -2.85 8.23 -6.43
CA ARG A 142 -2.64 7.76 -7.80
C ARG A 142 -2.33 6.28 -7.75
N ALA A 143 -3.23 5.48 -8.30
CA ALA A 143 -2.97 4.11 -8.68
C ALA A 143 -2.91 4.05 -10.20
N ASP A 144 -1.73 3.78 -10.75
CA ASP A 144 -1.58 3.47 -12.17
C ASP A 144 -1.40 1.97 -12.33
N TRP A 145 -2.27 1.34 -13.12
CA TRP A 145 -2.17 -0.05 -13.53
C TRP A 145 -1.78 -0.09 -14.99
N ARG A 146 -0.58 -0.59 -15.28
CA ARG A 146 -0.06 -0.77 -16.63
C ARG A 146 -0.08 -2.24 -16.99
N THR A 147 -0.78 -2.57 -18.06
CA THR A 147 -0.89 -3.92 -18.62
C THR A 147 -0.16 -3.99 -19.95
N VAL A 148 0.62 -5.05 -20.13
CA VAL A 148 1.34 -5.34 -21.38
C VAL A 148 0.93 -6.72 -21.86
N GLU A 149 0.29 -6.77 -23.01
CA GLU A 149 -0.03 -8.02 -23.71
C GLU A 149 1.21 -8.59 -24.41
N HIS A 150 1.39 -9.90 -24.30
CA HIS A 150 2.48 -10.65 -24.92
C HIS A 150 1.96 -11.49 -26.08
N ALA A 151 2.87 -11.91 -26.96
CA ALA A 151 2.54 -12.68 -28.16
C ALA A 151 1.88 -14.04 -27.88
N ASP A 152 2.11 -14.62 -26.70
CA ASP A 152 1.48 -15.86 -26.24
C ASP A 152 0.08 -15.65 -25.63
N GLY A 153 -0.45 -14.43 -25.66
CA GLY A 153 -1.72 -14.05 -25.05
C GLY A 153 -1.65 -13.86 -23.53
N SER A 154 -0.46 -13.93 -22.93
CA SER A 154 -0.26 -13.60 -21.52
C SER A 154 -0.17 -12.08 -21.30
N PHE A 155 -0.40 -11.64 -20.06
CA PHE A 155 -0.33 -10.23 -19.69
C PHE A 155 0.68 -10.03 -18.57
N SER A 156 1.53 -9.02 -18.70
CA SER A 156 2.29 -8.48 -17.56
C SER A 156 1.57 -7.28 -16.98
N ILE A 157 1.46 -7.25 -15.66
CA ILE A 157 0.88 -6.15 -14.90
C ILE A 157 2.00 -5.47 -14.13
N ASN A 158 2.10 -4.16 -14.24
CA ASN A 158 2.91 -3.32 -13.37
C ASN A 158 2.02 -2.25 -12.76
N ALA A 159 2.11 -2.03 -11.46
CA ALA A 159 1.44 -0.90 -10.85
C ALA A 159 2.28 -0.20 -9.79
N GLY A 160 2.01 1.09 -9.66
CA GLY A 160 2.47 1.94 -8.58
C GLY A 160 1.27 2.53 -7.87
N ILE A 161 1.22 2.34 -6.56
CA ILE A 161 0.19 2.92 -5.68
C ILE A 161 0.91 3.80 -4.68
N ALA A 162 0.56 5.08 -4.63
CA ALA A 162 1.02 5.98 -3.58
C ALA A 162 -0.19 6.50 -2.80
N ARG A 163 -0.16 6.33 -1.47
CA ARG A 163 -1.21 6.79 -0.57
C ARG A 163 -0.56 7.59 0.55
N HIS A 164 -1.06 8.79 0.80
CA HIS A 164 -0.73 9.53 2.01
C HIS A 164 -1.99 9.58 2.87
N LEU A 165 -1.90 9.02 4.07
CA LEU A 165 -3.06 8.91 4.94
C LEU A 165 -2.65 9.01 6.40
N ILE A 166 -3.46 9.73 7.16
CA ILE A 166 -3.28 9.94 8.59
C ILE A 166 -4.49 9.34 9.29
N PHE A 167 -4.26 8.43 10.22
CA PHE A 167 -5.30 7.85 11.05
C PHE A 167 -5.22 8.42 12.47
N THR A 168 -6.32 8.96 12.97
CA THR A 168 -6.42 9.46 14.35
C THR A 168 -7.40 8.56 15.12
N PRO A 169 -6.91 7.68 16.01
CA PRO A 169 -7.77 6.91 16.91
C PRO A 169 -8.60 7.82 17.82
N THR A 170 -9.78 7.37 18.26
CA THR A 170 -10.68 8.19 19.12
C THR A 170 -10.01 8.70 20.40
N ALA A 171 -9.06 7.94 20.96
CA ALA A 171 -8.34 8.31 22.18
C ALA A 171 -6.81 8.18 21.98
N GLY A 172 -6.28 8.69 20.87
CA GLY A 172 -4.87 8.59 20.55
C GLY A 172 -4.34 9.77 19.74
N GLU A 173 -3.01 9.78 19.57
CA GLU A 173 -2.35 10.69 18.66
C GLU A 173 -2.53 10.24 17.21
N ALA A 174 -2.42 11.18 16.28
CA ALA A 174 -2.44 10.90 14.86
C ALA A 174 -1.25 10.01 14.47
N VAL A 175 -1.53 9.01 13.62
CA VAL A 175 -0.57 8.04 13.10
C VAL A 175 -0.43 8.29 11.60
N ASP A 176 0.78 8.58 11.15
CA ASP A 176 1.09 8.63 9.72
C ASP A 176 1.21 7.21 9.18
N LEU A 177 0.36 6.90 8.21
CA LEU A 177 0.25 5.61 7.55
C LEU A 177 0.47 5.74 6.03
N THR A 178 1.16 6.81 5.62
CA THR A 178 1.61 6.98 4.24
C THR A 178 2.33 5.73 3.77
N HIS A 179 2.14 5.35 2.52
CA HIS A 179 2.83 4.21 1.93
C HIS A 179 2.86 4.30 0.42
N SER A 180 3.84 3.61 -0.15
CA SER A 180 3.91 3.33 -1.57
C SER A 180 3.98 1.83 -1.78
N ALA A 181 3.37 1.34 -2.83
CA ALA A 181 3.44 -0.05 -3.22
C ALA A 181 3.75 -0.15 -4.70
N SER A 182 4.59 -1.13 -5.03
CA SER A 182 4.84 -1.52 -6.41
C SER A 182 4.44 -2.97 -6.59
N LEU A 183 3.90 -3.26 -7.76
CA LEU A 183 3.25 -4.52 -8.07
C LEU A 183 3.74 -4.98 -9.42
N THR A 184 4.19 -6.22 -9.52
CA THR A 184 4.56 -6.85 -10.79
C THR A 184 3.98 -8.24 -10.87
N GLY A 185 3.34 -8.59 -11.97
CA GLY A 185 2.76 -9.91 -12.12
C GLY A 185 2.64 -10.37 -13.57
N ARG A 186 2.36 -11.66 -13.73
CA ARG A 186 2.03 -12.29 -15.01
C ARG A 186 0.71 -13.04 -14.89
N VAL A 187 -0.15 -12.87 -15.88
CA VAL A 187 -1.45 -13.52 -16.00
C VAL A 187 -1.48 -14.33 -17.30
N VAL A 188 -1.96 -15.57 -17.24
CA VAL A 188 -2.15 -16.45 -18.39
C VAL A 188 -3.59 -16.92 -18.39
N ASN A 189 -4.35 -16.63 -19.46
CA ASN A 189 -5.77 -16.99 -19.59
C ASN A 189 -6.64 -16.54 -18.40
N GLY A 190 -6.37 -15.37 -17.84
CA GLY A 190 -7.10 -14.84 -16.67
C GLY A 190 -6.69 -15.47 -15.33
N THR A 191 -5.66 -16.31 -15.30
CA THR A 191 -5.11 -16.89 -14.07
C THR A 191 -3.77 -16.23 -13.74
N PRO A 192 -3.59 -15.66 -12.53
CA PRO A 192 -2.28 -15.20 -12.08
C PRO A 192 -1.30 -16.37 -12.03
N VAL A 193 -0.14 -16.20 -12.66
CA VAL A 193 0.95 -17.21 -12.65
C VAL A 193 1.98 -16.89 -11.58
N ALA A 194 2.26 -15.60 -11.40
CA ALA A 194 3.04 -15.10 -10.30
C ALA A 194 2.75 -13.62 -10.15
N ALA A 195 2.63 -13.15 -8.91
CA ALA A 195 2.59 -11.73 -8.62
C ALA A 195 3.52 -11.42 -7.44
N ASN A 196 4.29 -10.34 -7.54
CA ASN A 196 5.13 -9.82 -6.48
C ASN A 196 4.65 -8.41 -6.13
N ALA A 197 4.53 -8.15 -4.83
CA ALA A 197 4.21 -6.85 -4.27
C ALA A 197 5.32 -6.42 -3.32
N ASP A 198 5.82 -5.21 -3.53
CA ASP A 198 6.69 -4.53 -2.58
C ASP A 198 5.90 -3.35 -1.99
N VAL A 199 5.67 -3.39 -0.68
CA VAL A 199 4.97 -2.32 0.05
C VAL A 199 5.96 -1.62 0.95
N ILE A 200 6.18 -0.33 0.70
CA ILE A 200 7.03 0.55 1.49
C ILE A 200 6.12 1.39 2.38
N LEU A 201 6.17 1.12 3.68
CA LEU A 201 5.56 1.95 4.70
C LEU A 201 6.66 2.85 5.28
N PRO A 202 6.71 4.16 4.98
CA PRO A 202 7.43 5.09 5.83
C PRO A 202 7.01 4.85 7.27
N ALA A 203 8.03 4.81 8.11
CA ALA A 203 7.99 4.94 9.54
C ALA A 203 6.58 5.18 10.10
N VAL A 204 5.96 4.15 10.68
CA VAL A 204 4.59 4.25 11.27
C VAL A 204 4.49 5.34 12.36
N THR A 205 5.62 5.94 12.76
CA THR A 205 5.70 7.26 13.41
C THR A 205 6.88 8.09 12.93
N ASN A 206 6.79 9.39 13.18
CA ASN A 206 7.90 10.35 13.20
C ASN A 206 9.14 9.71 13.87
N ASN A 207 10.19 9.44 13.09
CA ASN A 207 11.48 8.84 13.47
C ASN A 207 11.64 7.30 13.42
N ALA A 208 10.62 6.53 13.03
CA ALA A 208 10.83 5.09 12.79
C ALA A 208 11.58 4.87 11.46
N ARG A 209 12.18 3.68 11.29
CA ARG A 209 12.79 3.30 10.00
C ARG A 209 11.68 2.80 9.07
N PRO A 210 11.79 2.98 7.74
CA PRO A 210 10.82 2.44 6.80
C PRO A 210 10.70 0.92 6.95
N LEU A 211 9.47 0.42 6.84
CA LEU A 211 9.20 -1.00 6.74
C LEU A 211 9.02 -1.33 5.26
N VAL A 212 9.55 -2.48 4.85
CA VAL A 212 9.32 -3.00 3.50
C VAL A 212 8.68 -4.37 3.63
N ALA A 213 7.47 -4.54 3.09
CA ALA A 213 6.84 -5.84 2.97
C ALA A 213 7.03 -6.38 1.56
N HIS A 214 7.63 -7.56 1.46
CA HIS A 214 7.79 -8.31 0.22
C HIS A 214 6.78 -9.45 0.22
N VAL A 215 5.86 -9.46 -0.74
CA VAL A 215 4.84 -10.50 -0.86
C VAL A 215 4.86 -11.10 -2.25
N ARG A 216 4.83 -12.42 -2.32
CA ARG A 216 4.68 -13.20 -3.55
C ARG A 216 3.37 -14.00 -3.47
N VAL A 217 2.58 -13.93 -4.53
CA VAL A 217 1.38 -14.76 -4.73
C VAL A 217 1.67 -15.80 -5.82
N ASP A 218 1.39 -17.07 -5.53
CA ASP A 218 1.52 -18.18 -6.46
C ASP A 218 0.26 -18.42 -7.33
N GLU A 219 0.33 -19.39 -8.23
CA GLU A 219 -0.79 -19.79 -9.12
C GLU A 219 -2.05 -20.24 -8.38
N ALA A 220 -1.90 -20.75 -7.16
CA ALA A 220 -3.00 -21.18 -6.32
C ALA A 220 -3.57 -20.03 -5.47
N GLY A 221 -3.04 -18.81 -5.65
CA GLY A 221 -3.43 -17.64 -4.88
C GLY A 221 -2.85 -17.63 -3.46
N ASN A 222 -1.86 -18.48 -3.14
CA ASN A 222 -1.22 -18.44 -1.83
C ASN A 222 -0.18 -17.33 -1.79
N ALA A 223 -0.32 -16.45 -0.81
CA ALA A 223 0.63 -15.40 -0.51
C ALA A 223 1.70 -15.91 0.46
N THR A 224 2.96 -15.62 0.15
CA THR A 224 4.13 -15.82 1.02
C THR A 224 4.98 -14.56 1.02
N GLY A 225 5.61 -14.22 2.14
CA GLY A 225 6.35 -12.97 2.19
C GLY A 225 7.04 -12.69 3.52
N THR A 226 7.64 -11.51 3.59
CA THR A 226 8.29 -10.99 4.80
C THR A 226 7.97 -9.51 4.98
N VAL A 227 8.05 -9.04 6.22
CA VAL A 227 8.15 -7.62 6.55
C VAL A 227 9.54 -7.38 7.09
N GLU A 228 10.25 -6.41 6.53
CA GLU A 228 11.64 -6.12 6.84
C GLU A 228 11.83 -4.69 7.35
N VAL A 229 12.88 -4.51 8.14
CA VAL A 229 13.44 -3.21 8.53
C VAL A 229 14.94 -3.27 8.29
N ASP A 230 15.45 -2.35 7.46
CA ASP A 230 16.86 -2.33 7.04
C ASP A 230 17.38 -3.71 6.55
N GLY A 231 16.56 -4.42 5.77
CA GLY A 231 16.89 -5.74 5.25
C GLY A 231 16.85 -6.88 6.28
N THR A 232 16.37 -6.61 7.50
CA THR A 232 16.17 -7.64 8.53
C THR A 232 14.69 -7.97 8.64
N SER A 233 14.33 -9.23 8.38
CA SER A 233 12.96 -9.72 8.52
C SER A 233 12.48 -9.67 9.97
N ILE A 234 11.36 -8.98 10.19
CA ILE A 234 10.68 -8.80 11.47
C ILE A 234 9.31 -9.49 11.53
N ALA A 235 8.80 -9.96 10.38
CA ALA A 235 7.64 -10.84 10.32
C ALA A 235 7.69 -11.70 9.05
N THR A 236 7.07 -12.89 9.11
CA THR A 236 6.74 -13.68 7.92
C THR A 236 5.26 -13.58 7.61
N ILE A 237 4.93 -13.56 6.32
CA ILE A 237 3.57 -13.47 5.79
C ILE A 237 3.23 -14.79 5.11
N THR A 238 2.08 -15.37 5.47
CA THR A 238 1.56 -16.57 4.81
C THR A 238 0.04 -16.53 4.79
N GLY A 239 -0.60 -16.96 3.71
CA GLY A 239 -2.05 -17.16 3.71
C GLY A 239 -2.62 -17.44 2.33
N PRO A 240 -3.78 -18.09 2.25
CA PRO A 240 -4.51 -18.26 0.99
C PRO A 240 -5.28 -16.98 0.64
N GLY A 241 -5.26 -16.60 -0.63
CA GLY A 241 -6.06 -15.50 -1.18
C GLY A 241 -5.86 -14.19 -0.43
N PHE A 242 -6.89 -13.75 0.28
CA PHE A 242 -6.97 -12.46 0.98
C PHE A 242 -6.81 -12.56 2.51
N GLU A 243 -6.64 -13.77 3.04
CA GLU A 243 -6.51 -14.01 4.48
C GLU A 243 -5.03 -14.16 4.85
N LEU A 244 -4.33 -13.02 4.89
CA LEU A 244 -2.92 -13.00 5.27
C LEU A 244 -2.75 -13.18 6.79
N SER A 245 -1.88 -14.12 7.17
CA SER A 245 -1.40 -14.29 8.53
C SER A 245 0.01 -13.75 8.67
N PHE A 246 0.28 -13.06 9.78
CA PHE A 246 1.58 -12.47 10.10
C PHE A 246 2.15 -13.13 11.34
N ALA A 247 3.33 -13.74 11.21
CA ALA A 247 4.10 -14.24 12.34
C ALA A 247 5.22 -13.25 12.65
N TRP A 248 4.96 -12.33 13.58
CA TRP A 248 5.95 -11.33 14.02
C TRP A 248 7.06 -11.99 14.84
N SER A 249 8.31 -11.59 14.55
CA SER A 249 9.46 -12.00 15.34
C SER A 249 9.30 -11.55 16.80
N THR A 250 9.62 -12.46 17.72
CA THR A 250 9.76 -12.17 19.15
C THR A 250 11.14 -11.64 19.50
N ASP A 251 12.12 -11.83 18.63
CA ASP A 251 13.52 -11.48 18.86
C ASP A 251 13.90 -10.22 18.08
N CYS A 252 13.52 -9.09 18.64
CA CYS A 252 13.83 -7.79 18.06
C CYS A 252 15.17 -7.21 18.52
N ALA A 253 15.92 -7.96 19.34
CA ALA A 253 17.22 -7.51 19.84
C ALA A 253 18.25 -7.33 18.71
N ALA A 254 18.15 -8.11 17.62
CA ALA A 254 19.02 -8.02 16.45
C ALA A 254 18.93 -6.68 15.69
N LEU A 255 17.83 -5.93 15.86
CA LEU A 255 17.51 -4.71 15.11
C LEU A 255 17.97 -3.42 15.81
N SER A 256 18.48 -3.55 17.03
CA SER A 256 18.95 -2.42 17.86
C SER A 256 20.43 -2.06 17.65
N ARG A 257 21.09 -2.70 16.68
CA ARG A 257 22.48 -2.42 16.30
C ARG A 257 22.58 -1.33 15.24
#